data_AF-A0A382HEQ8-F1
#
_entry.id   AF-A0A382HEQ8-F1
#
_cell.length_a   1.000
_cell.length_b   1.000
_cell.length_c   1.000
_cell.angle_alpha   90.00
_cell.angle_beta   90.00
_cell.angle_gamma   90.00
#
_symmetry.space_group_name_H-M   'P 1'
#
loop_
_entity.id
_entity.type
_entity.pdbx_description
1 polymer ?
#
loop_
_entity_poly.entity_id
_entity_poly.type
_entity_poly.pdbx_seq_one_letter_code
_entity_poly.pdbx_strand_id
1 'polypeptide(L)'
;MDKSIAHQIMATISKNYRPTIKEKFMNSKMKEYFRLKLVNWKKDLLKESSQTLKKLQKEENSPKPDLTDRATEETERSFELRTRDRERKLINKINGALKRIDDGSYGYCEETGEP
;
A
#
# COMPACT_ATOMS: atom_id res chain seq x y z
N MET A 1 16.00 -7.96 -15.69
CA MET A 1 16.34 -6.59 -16.10
C MET A 1 15.09 -5.75 -15.95
N ASP A 2 14.90 -5.10 -14.81
CA ASP A 2 13.88 -4.06 -14.70
C ASP A 2 14.53 -2.86 -14.02
N LYS A 3 15.03 -1.96 -14.86
CA LYS A 3 15.75 -0.74 -14.46
C LYS A 3 14.78 0.38 -14.03
N SER A 4 13.49 0.10 -13.84
CA SER A 4 12.46 1.12 -13.61
C SER A 4 12.26 1.54 -12.14
N ILE A 5 12.99 0.98 -11.18
CA ILE A 5 12.88 1.34 -9.74
C ILE A 5 14.22 1.87 -9.23
N ALA A 6 14.85 2.77 -9.96
CA ALA A 6 15.78 3.72 -9.35
C ALA A 6 14.93 4.81 -8.66
N HIS A 7 14.24 4.47 -7.57
CA HIS A 7 13.70 5.51 -6.70
C HIS A 7 14.90 6.23 -6.11
N GLN A 8 15.10 7.47 -6.54
CA GLN A 8 16.20 8.31 -6.12
C GLN A 8 16.15 8.46 -4.60
N ILE A 9 17.04 7.75 -3.90
CA ILE A 9 17.19 7.84 -2.44
C ILE A 9 17.56 9.29 -2.13
N MET A 10 16.64 10.03 -1.53
CA MET A 10 16.86 11.45 -1.23
C MET A 10 17.78 11.64 -0.01
N ALA A 11 17.82 10.66 0.91
CA ALA A 11 18.69 10.67 2.08
C ALA A 11 18.96 9.25 2.57
N THR A 12 20.19 8.94 2.98
CA THR A 12 20.51 7.65 3.62
C THR A 12 20.12 7.70 5.09
N ILE A 13 19.19 6.83 5.52
CA ILE A 13 18.78 6.69 6.92
C ILE A 13 19.18 5.32 7.49
N SER A 14 19.44 5.26 8.80
CA SER A 14 19.71 4.00 9.50
C SER A 14 18.45 3.13 9.58
N LYS A 15 18.61 1.80 9.61
CA LYS A 15 17.50 0.84 9.79
C LYS A 15 16.66 1.12 11.04
N ASN A 16 17.25 1.71 12.07
CA ASN A 16 16.60 2.00 13.35
C ASN A 16 16.14 3.46 13.48
N TYR A 17 16.26 4.28 12.42
CA TYR A 17 15.85 5.67 12.47
C TYR A 17 14.34 5.77 12.72
N ARG A 18 13.96 6.67 13.63
CA ARG A 18 12.58 7.06 13.88
C ARG A 18 12.53 8.59 14.00
N PRO A 19 11.60 9.27 13.31
CA PRO A 19 11.39 10.69 13.46
C PRO A 19 11.17 11.09 14.92
N THR A 20 11.80 12.18 15.36
CA THR A 20 11.63 12.73 16.71
C THR A 20 11.19 14.20 16.66
N ILE A 21 10.50 14.69 17.69
CA ILE A 21 9.98 16.07 17.77
C ILE A 21 11.11 17.10 17.86
N LYS A 22 12.31 16.68 18.28
CA LYS A 22 13.49 17.56 18.39
C LYS A 22 14.06 17.97 17.02
N GLU A 23 13.72 17.24 15.97
CA GLU A 23 14.20 17.50 14.62
C GLU A 23 13.29 18.48 13.89
N LYS A 24 13.86 19.23 12.94
CA LYS A 24 13.06 20.06 12.03
C LYS A 24 12.00 19.20 11.34
N PHE A 25 10.75 19.64 11.44
CA PHE A 25 9.59 18.97 10.85
C PHE A 25 9.80 18.69 9.37
N MET A 26 9.44 17.47 8.94
CA MET A 26 9.53 16.99 7.56
C MET A 26 10.88 17.24 6.87
N ASN A 27 11.98 17.10 7.61
CA ASN A 27 13.33 17.10 7.03
C ASN A 27 13.56 15.92 6.06
N SER A 28 14.70 15.92 5.37
CA SER A 28 15.04 14.89 4.38
C SER A 28 15.06 13.46 4.93
N LYS A 29 15.48 13.25 6.18
CA LYS A 29 15.48 11.94 6.84
C LYS A 29 14.07 11.48 7.17
N MET A 30 13.21 12.38 7.66
CA MET A 30 11.81 12.08 7.92
C MET A 30 11.05 11.75 6.64
N LYS A 31 11.25 12.53 5.57
CA LYS A 31 10.67 12.26 4.24
C LYS A 31 11.04 10.86 3.75
N GLU A 32 12.31 10.49 3.85
CA GLU A 32 12.75 9.15 3.46
C GLU A 32 12.15 8.05 4.35
N TYR A 33 12.07 8.27 5.66
CA TYR A 33 11.44 7.31 6.57
C TYR A 33 9.98 7.03 6.18
N PHE A 34 9.18 8.07 5.93
CA PHE A 34 7.79 7.90 5.49
C PHE A 34 7.69 7.32 4.09
N ARG A 35 8.59 7.69 3.15
CA ARG A 35 8.66 7.08 1.82
C ARG A 35 8.85 5.57 1.91
N LEU A 36 9.84 5.10 2.67
CA LEU A 36 10.09 3.67 2.84
C LEU A 36 8.90 2.95 3.47
N LYS A 37 8.25 3.56 4.47
CA LYS A 37 7.04 3.00 5.09
C LYS A 37 5.90 2.85 4.09
N LEU A 38 5.64 3.88 3.27
CA LEU A 38 4.61 3.86 2.24
C LEU A 38 4.91 2.86 1.11
N VAL A 39 6.16 2.78 0.66
CA VAL A 39 6.61 1.82 -0.36
C VAL A 39 6.45 0.38 0.14
N ASN A 40 6.89 0.11 1.37
CA ASN A 40 6.74 -1.23 1.97
C ASN A 40 5.26 -1.59 2.12
N TRP A 41 4.43 -0.67 2.63
CA TRP A 41 3.00 -0.91 2.75
C TRP A 41 2.33 -1.19 1.40
N LYS A 42 2.66 -0.42 0.35
CA LYS A 42 2.19 -0.69 -1.02
C LYS A 42 2.62 -2.06 -1.50
N LYS A 43 3.87 -2.47 -1.24
CA LYS A 43 4.40 -3.78 -1.62
C LYS A 43 3.63 -4.91 -0.93
N ASP A 44 3.32 -4.75 0.35
CA ASP A 44 2.55 -5.73 1.11
C ASP A 44 1.13 -5.86 0.56
N LEU A 45 0.45 -4.75 0.29
CA LEU A 45 -0.89 -4.75 -0.34
C LEU A 45 -0.90 -5.43 -1.72
N LEU A 46 0.13 -5.17 -2.55
CA LEU A 46 0.25 -5.82 -3.86
C LEU A 46 0.48 -7.33 -3.73
N LYS A 47 1.26 -7.75 -2.73
CA LYS A 47 1.51 -9.17 -2.45
C LYS A 47 0.23 -9.87 -1.99
N GLU A 48 -0.49 -9.28 -1.05
CA GLU A 48 -1.78 -9.78 -0.54
C GLU A 48 -2.80 -9.90 -1.68
N SER A 49 -2.98 -8.82 -2.46
CA SER A 49 -3.87 -8.81 -3.62
C SER A 49 -3.55 -9.91 -4.63
N SER A 50 -2.26 -10.17 -4.90
CA SER A 50 -1.83 -11.25 -5.79
C SER A 50 -2.15 -12.64 -5.22
N GLN A 51 -2.00 -12.83 -3.91
CA GLN A 51 -2.33 -14.09 -3.25
C GLN A 51 -3.83 -14.36 -3.27
N THR A 52 -4.65 -13.36 -2.96
CA THR A 52 -6.12 -13.46 -3.01
C THR A 52 -6.61 -13.76 -4.42
N LEU A 53 -6.02 -13.14 -5.45
CA LEU A 53 -6.38 -13.44 -6.84
C LEU A 53 -6.08 -14.89 -7.22
N LYS A 54 -4.93 -15.44 -6.81
CA LYS A 54 -4.60 -16.85 -7.03
C LYS A 54 -5.55 -17.80 -6.30
N LYS A 55 -5.95 -17.45 -5.07
CA LYS A 55 -6.94 -18.19 -4.27
C LYS A 55 -8.28 -18.26 -5.03
N LEU A 56 -8.81 -17.10 -5.43
CA LEU A 56 -10.08 -17.01 -6.17
C LEU A 56 -10.05 -17.80 -7.50
N GLN A 57 -8.94 -17.75 -8.24
CA GLN A 57 -8.79 -18.53 -9.47
C GLN A 57 -8.79 -20.04 -9.21
N LYS A 58 -8.20 -20.49 -8.10
CA LYS A 58 -8.18 -21.91 -7.73
C LYS A 58 -9.57 -22.41 -7.32
N GLU A 59 -10.30 -21.61 -6.54
CA GLU A 59 -11.66 -21.92 -6.07
C GLU A 59 -12.65 -21.98 -7.23
N GLU A 60 -12.58 -21.04 -8.17
CA GLU A 60 -13.45 -21.00 -9.35
C GLU A 60 -13.34 -22.26 -10.24
N ASN A 61 -12.17 -22.89 -10.30
CA ASN A 61 -11.92 -24.09 -11.09
C ASN A 61 -12.15 -25.41 -10.33
N SER A 62 -12.61 -25.35 -9.07
CA SER A 62 -12.85 -26.54 -8.25
C SER A 62 -14.29 -27.07 -8.40
N PRO A 63 -14.49 -28.40 -8.56
CA PRO A 63 -15.82 -28.99 -8.63
C PRO A 63 -16.52 -28.93 -7.27
N LYS A 64 -17.82 -28.62 -7.27
CA LYS A 64 -18.62 -28.31 -6.08
C LYS A 64 -19.69 -29.38 -5.88
N PRO A 65 -19.69 -30.12 -4.75
CA PRO A 65 -20.55 -31.28 -4.58
C PRO A 65 -22.02 -30.94 -4.27
N ASP A 66 -22.33 -29.80 -3.62
CA ASP A 66 -23.72 -29.40 -3.37
C ASP A 66 -24.04 -27.90 -3.52
N LEU A 67 -25.33 -27.53 -3.41
CA LEU A 67 -25.83 -26.16 -3.54
C LEU A 67 -25.45 -25.25 -2.36
N THR A 68 -25.31 -25.81 -1.17
CA THR A 68 -24.93 -25.09 0.06
C THR A 68 -23.48 -24.65 -0.01
N ASP A 69 -22.61 -25.54 -0.50
CA ASP A 69 -21.19 -25.27 -0.74
C ASP A 69 -21.04 -24.13 -1.76
N ARG A 70 -21.83 -24.18 -2.85
CA ARG A 70 -21.84 -23.14 -3.88
C ARG A 70 -22.25 -21.77 -3.33
N ALA A 71 -23.31 -21.73 -2.52
CA ALA A 71 -23.80 -20.48 -1.94
C ALA A 71 -22.80 -19.86 -0.95
N THR A 72 -22.14 -20.70 -0.16
CA THR A 72 -21.11 -20.25 0.81
C THR A 72 -19.93 -19.62 0.08
N GLU A 73 -19.39 -20.30 -0.94
CA GLU A 73 -18.24 -19.80 -1.71
C GLU A 73 -18.55 -18.51 -2.49
N GLU A 74 -19.76 -18.38 -3.05
CA GLU A 74 -20.16 -17.15 -3.74
C GLU A 74 -20.19 -15.94 -2.80
N THR A 75 -20.60 -16.16 -1.55
CA THR A 75 -20.60 -15.13 -0.51
C THR A 75 -19.17 -14.74 -0.12
N GLU A 76 -18.29 -15.72 0.07
CA GLU A 76 -16.87 -15.48 0.35
C GLU A 76 -16.17 -14.76 -0.80
N ARG A 77 -16.41 -15.19 -2.05
CA ARG A 77 -15.90 -14.52 -3.25
C ARG A 77 -16.34 -13.07 -3.32
N SER A 78 -17.60 -12.79 -3.04
CA SER A 78 -18.13 -11.42 -3.01
C SER A 78 -17.44 -10.56 -1.95
N PHE A 79 -17.10 -11.13 -0.80
CA PHE A 79 -16.35 -10.46 0.25
C PHE A 79 -14.90 -10.14 -0.19
N GLU A 80 -14.19 -11.13 -0.73
CA GLU A 80 -12.81 -10.99 -1.21
C GLU A 80 -12.68 -9.93 -2.32
N LEU A 81 -13.65 -9.89 -3.26
CA LEU A 81 -13.70 -8.88 -4.32
C LEU A 81 -13.83 -7.46 -3.76
N ARG A 82 -14.67 -7.27 -2.71
CA ARG A 82 -14.85 -5.97 -2.05
C ARG A 82 -13.59 -5.54 -1.29
N THR A 83 -12.93 -6.47 -0.60
CA THR A 83 -11.66 -6.21 0.10
C THR A 83 -10.60 -5.74 -0.90
N ARG A 84 -10.44 -6.45 -2.02
CA ARG A 84 -9.48 -6.08 -3.06
C ARG A 84 -9.74 -4.69 -3.66
N ASP A 85 -11.01 -4.32 -3.84
CA ASP A 85 -11.35 -2.97 -4.32
C ASP A 85 -10.95 -1.87 -3.34
N ARG A 86 -11.03 -2.15 -2.03
CA ARG A 86 -10.56 -1.22 -0.98
C ARG A 86 -9.04 -1.11 -0.98
N GLU A 87 -8.32 -2.22 -1.10
CA GLU A 87 -6.86 -2.24 -1.23
C GLU A 87 -6.38 -1.45 -2.46
N ARG A 88 -7.05 -1.62 -3.61
CA ARG A 88 -6.76 -0.84 -4.83
C ARG A 88 -6.90 0.66 -4.59
N LYS A 89 -7.98 1.09 -3.93
CA LYS A 89 -8.18 2.50 -3.56
C LYS A 89 -7.10 2.98 -2.58
N LEU A 90 -6.70 2.14 -1.62
CA LEU A 90 -5.63 2.46 -0.67
C LEU A 90 -4.27 2.61 -1.37
N ILE A 91 -3.94 1.75 -2.33
CA ILE A 91 -2.73 1.87 -3.16
C ILE A 91 -2.72 3.22 -3.90
N ASN A 92 -3.85 3.66 -4.44
CA ASN A 92 -3.96 4.97 -5.08
C ASN A 92 -3.69 6.12 -4.10
N LYS A 93 -4.19 6.04 -2.86
CA LYS A 93 -3.88 7.00 -1.80
C LYS A 93 -2.39 7.00 -1.44
N ILE A 94 -1.77 5.83 -1.36
CA ILE A 94 -0.32 5.70 -1.11
C ILE A 94 0.49 6.34 -2.25
N ASN A 95 0.11 6.10 -3.50
CA ASN A 95 0.75 6.75 -4.65
C ASN A 95 0.62 8.28 -4.59
N GLY A 96 -0.54 8.80 -4.19
CA GLY A 96 -0.74 10.23 -3.95
C GLY A 96 0.16 10.77 -2.84
N ALA A 97 0.25 10.05 -1.72
CA ALA A 97 1.14 10.40 -0.63
C ALA A 97 2.62 10.42 -1.05
N LEU A 98 3.06 9.46 -1.87
CA LEU A 98 4.43 9.44 -2.42
C LEU A 98 4.70 10.68 -3.29
N LYS A 99 3.76 11.06 -4.17
CA LYS A 99 3.88 12.30 -4.95
C LYS A 99 4.01 13.54 -4.05
N ARG A 100 3.22 13.61 -2.98
CA ARG A 100 3.32 14.70 -1.99
C ARG A 100 4.68 14.73 -1.27
N ILE A 101 5.36 13.59 -1.13
CA ILE A 101 6.73 13.59 -0.59
C ILE A 101 7.70 14.21 -1.60
N ASP A 102 7.53 13.90 -2.89
CA ASP A 102 8.38 14.40 -3.98
C ASP A 102 8.21 15.92 -4.19
N ASP A 103 6.98 16.42 -4.17
CA ASP A 103 6.69 17.87 -4.28
C ASP A 103 6.92 18.65 -2.96
N GLY A 104 7.06 17.93 -1.85
CA GLY A 104 7.39 18.48 -0.54
C GLY A 104 6.19 18.90 0.32
N SER A 105 4.96 18.71 -0.15
CA SER A 105 3.71 19.00 0.59
C SER A 105 3.31 17.93 1.62
N TYR A 106 3.95 16.75 1.60
CA TYR A 106 3.63 15.69 2.56
C TYR A 106 3.93 16.10 4.00
N GLY A 107 2.98 15.82 4.89
CA GLY A 107 3.06 16.17 6.30
C GLY A 107 2.43 17.52 6.64
N TYR A 108 1.88 18.25 5.67
CA TYR A 108 1.17 19.50 5.92
C TYR A 108 -0.32 19.34 5.62
N CYS A 109 -1.16 20.08 6.33
CA CYS A 109 -2.60 20.16 6.09
C CYS A 109 -2.88 20.75 4.71
N GLU A 110 -3.78 20.13 3.93
CA GLU A 110 -4.12 20.61 2.59
C GLU A 110 -4.93 21.91 2.60
N GLU A 111 -5.61 22.22 3.70
CA GLU A 111 -6.44 23.43 3.84
C GLU A 111 -5.65 24.60 4.44
N THR A 112 -4.87 24.35 5.49
CA THR A 112 -4.19 25.41 6.26
C THR A 112 -2.70 25.53 5.97
N GLY A 113 -2.07 24.47 5.41
CA GLY A 113 -0.62 24.40 5.25
C GLY A 113 0.15 24.19 6.56
N GLU A 114 -0.55 23.99 7.68
CA GLU A 114 0.08 23.76 8.99
C GLU A 114 0.63 22.33 9.12
N PRO A 115 1.72 22.12 9.89
CA PRO A 115 2.26 20.81 10.25
C PRO A 115 1.27 19.85 10.94
#